data_AF-A0A819IX77-F1
#
_entry.id   AF-A0A819IX77-F1
#
_cell.length_a   1.000
_cell.length_b   1.000
_cell.length_c   1.000
_cell.angle_alpha   90.00
_cell.angle_beta   90.00
_cell.angle_gamma   90.00
#
_symmetry.space_group_name_H-M   'P 1'
#
loop_
_entity.id
_entity.type
_entity.pdbx_description
1 polymer ?
#
loop_
_entity_poly.entity_id
_entity_poly.type
_entity_poly.pdbx_seq_one_letter_code
_entity_poly.pdbx_strand_id
1 'polypeptide(L)'
;MDPKDLKLRTLLINIGDKLSNNDRVMLGFLLTDDVPRRDLDSIMRDNRSSMNIIWEALINRGKITPDNVDYLIRRFEEIRRLDLVRQLKQYSSASKSEISVEKPSSSSDLFTRINP
;
A
#
# COMPACT_ATOMS: atom_id res chain seq x y z
N MET A 1 -10.56 -8.40 11.49
CA MET A 1 -9.90 -7.71 10.37
C MET A 1 -8.47 -7.47 10.80
N ASP A 2 -7.48 -7.94 10.04
CA ASP A 2 -6.06 -7.79 10.42
C ASP A 2 -5.69 -6.30 10.45
N PRO A 3 -5.00 -5.78 11.48
CA PRO A 3 -4.51 -4.40 11.49
C PRO A 3 -3.68 -4.04 10.25
N LYS A 4 -2.95 -5.00 9.66
CA LYS A 4 -2.19 -4.79 8.42
C LYS A 4 -3.09 -4.53 7.21
N ASP A 5 -4.22 -5.25 7.12
CA ASP A 5 -5.21 -5.06 6.06
C ASP A 5 -5.82 -3.66 6.12
N LEU A 6 -6.11 -3.17 7.32
CA LEU A 6 -6.65 -1.83 7.50
C LEU A 6 -5.64 -0.77 7.04
N LYS A 7 -4.37 -0.89 7.45
CA LYS A 7 -3.29 0.01 7.01
C LYS A 7 -3.14 0.00 5.48
N LEU A 8 -3.20 -1.18 4.85
CA LEU A 8 -3.13 -1.31 3.39
C LEU A 8 -4.30 -0.58 2.71
N ARG A 9 -5.54 -0.83 3.16
CA ARG A 9 -6.75 -0.23 2.59
C ARG A 9 -6.73 1.29 2.71
N THR A 10 -6.31 1.83 3.87
CA THR A 10 -6.13 3.28 4.05
C THR A 10 -5.08 3.85 3.08
N LEU A 11 -3.96 3.15 2.88
CA LEU A 11 -2.94 3.57 1.92
C LEU A 11 -3.49 3.60 0.48
N LEU A 12 -4.23 2.57 0.07
CA LEU A 12 -4.81 2.47 -1.27
C LEU A 12 -5.84 3.57 -1.55
N ILE A 13 -6.67 3.92 -0.56
CA ILE A 13 -7.60 5.06 -0.66
C ILE A 13 -6.82 6.36 -0.89
N ASN A 14 -5.82 6.63 -0.05
CA ASN A 14 -4.97 7.83 -0.17
C ASN A 14 -4.23 7.90 -1.52
N ILE A 15 -3.81 6.77 -2.06
CA ILE A 15 -3.22 6.69 -3.39
C ILE A 15 -4.26 7.00 -4.46
N GLY A 16 -5.46 6.43 -4.36
CA GLY A 16 -6.58 6.67 -5.28
C GLY A 16 -6.92 8.16 -5.41
N ASP A 17 -6.89 8.89 -4.30
CA ASP A 17 -7.14 10.34 -4.27
C ASP A 17 -6.05 11.18 -4.96
N LYS A 18 -4.82 10.66 -5.04
CA LYS A 18 -3.66 11.30 -5.67
C LYS A 18 -3.52 10.99 -7.17
N LEU A 19 -4.32 10.06 -7.69
CA LEU A 19 -4.30 9.72 -9.11
C LEU A 19 -5.14 10.73 -9.90
N SER A 20 -4.53 11.33 -10.93
CA SER A 20 -5.26 12.13 -11.91
C SER A 20 -6.13 11.24 -12.79
N ASN A 21 -7.07 11.82 -13.54
CA ASN A 21 -7.87 11.04 -14.48
C ASN A 21 -7.00 10.33 -15.53
N ASN A 22 -5.94 10.99 -16.02
CA ASN A 22 -5.00 10.38 -16.95
C ASN A 22 -4.28 9.16 -16.34
N ASP A 23 -3.80 9.29 -15.09
CA ASP A 23 -3.14 8.16 -14.41
C ASP A 23 -4.08 6.97 -14.22
N ARG A 24 -5.36 7.25 -13.89
CA ARG A 24 -6.39 6.23 -13.73
C ARG A 24 -6.70 5.50 -15.03
N VAL A 25 -6.79 6.23 -16.13
CA VAL A 25 -7.00 5.64 -17.46
C VAL A 25 -5.81 4.77 -17.85
N MET A 26 -4.58 5.28 -17.70
CA MET A 26 -3.36 4.50 -17.98
C MET A 26 -3.27 3.25 -17.12
N LEU A 27 -3.54 3.37 -15.81
CA LEU A 27 -3.57 2.24 -14.90
C LEU A 27 -4.66 1.24 -15.30
N GLY A 28 -5.84 1.71 -15.69
CA GLY A 28 -6.93 0.87 -16.17
C GLY A 28 -6.53 0.00 -17.36
N PHE A 29 -5.76 0.54 -18.31
CA PHE A 29 -5.20 -0.24 -19.42
C PHE A 29 -4.22 -1.32 -18.94
N LEU A 30 -3.35 -1.01 -17.98
CA LEU A 30 -2.36 -1.95 -17.45
C LEU A 30 -2.98 -3.08 -16.61
N LEU A 31 -4.18 -2.86 -16.08
CA LEU A 31 -4.91 -3.81 -15.25
C LEU A 31 -5.91 -4.68 -16.02
N THR A 32 -5.98 -4.55 -17.36
CA THR A 32 -6.95 -5.26 -18.22
C THR A 32 -6.92 -6.78 -18.11
N ASP A 33 -5.74 -7.37 -17.86
CA ASP A 33 -5.58 -8.82 -17.69
C ASP A 33 -6.01 -9.30 -16.30
N ASP A 34 -6.00 -8.41 -15.31
CA ASP A 34 -6.17 -8.77 -13.90
C ASP A 34 -7.53 -8.36 -13.34
N VAL A 35 -8.19 -7.35 -13.92
CA VAL A 35 -9.46 -6.78 -13.46
C VAL A 35 -10.55 -6.95 -14.53
N PRO A 36 -11.76 -7.40 -14.19
CA PRO A 36 -12.86 -7.49 -15.14
C PRO A 36 -13.14 -6.17 -15.85
N ARG A 37 -13.39 -6.23 -17.16
CA ARG A 37 -13.66 -5.04 -17.99
C ARG A 37 -14.80 -4.15 -17.45
N ARG A 38 -15.83 -4.77 -16.86
CA ARG A 38 -16.94 -4.07 -16.19
C ARG A 38 -16.45 -3.14 -15.08
N ASP A 39 -15.47 -3.56 -14.30
CA ASP A 39 -14.94 -2.78 -13.18
C ASP A 39 -13.99 -1.70 -13.71
N LEU A 40 -13.23 -1.97 -14.78
CA LEU A 40 -12.38 -0.98 -15.44
C LEU A 40 -13.17 0.16 -16.08
N ASP A 41 -14.32 -0.15 -16.70
CA ASP A 41 -15.21 0.86 -17.29
C ASP A 41 -15.71 1.88 -16.25
N SER A 42 -15.75 1.51 -14.97
CA SER A 42 -16.16 2.41 -13.88
C SER A 42 -15.09 3.44 -13.51
N ILE A 43 -13.80 3.14 -13.75
CA ILE A 43 -12.69 4.07 -13.55
C ILE A 43 -12.59 5.07 -14.70
N MET A 44 -12.84 4.61 -15.94
CA MET A 44 -12.77 5.45 -17.14
C MET A 44 -13.85 6.55 -17.18
N ARG A 45 -14.91 6.42 -16.37
CA ARG A 45 -16.03 7.38 -16.29
C ARG A 45 -15.87 8.44 -15.21
N ASP A 46 -14.63 8.68 -14.75
CA ASP A 46 -14.22 9.75 -13.83
C ASP A 46 -14.96 9.77 -12.48
N ASN A 47 -15.02 8.62 -11.80
CA ASN A 47 -15.49 8.56 -10.43
C ASN A 47 -14.35 8.10 -9.51
N ARG A 48 -13.89 8.99 -8.62
CA ARG A 48 -12.82 8.73 -7.63
C ARG A 48 -13.12 7.49 -6.80
N SER A 49 -14.39 7.31 -6.42
CA SER A 49 -14.84 6.18 -5.63
C SER A 49 -14.72 4.84 -6.36
N SER A 50 -14.59 4.84 -7.70
CA SER A 50 -14.42 3.64 -8.49
C SER A 50 -13.06 2.98 -8.29
N MET A 51 -12.02 3.75 -7.90
CA MET A 51 -10.70 3.14 -7.66
C MET A 51 -10.71 2.13 -6.52
N ASN A 52 -11.55 2.33 -5.52
CA ASN A 52 -11.71 1.38 -4.42
C ASN A 52 -12.16 0.01 -4.93
N ILE A 53 -13.01 -0.04 -5.98
CA ILE A 53 -13.48 -1.29 -6.57
C ILE A 53 -12.31 -2.06 -7.20
N ILE A 54 -11.39 -1.37 -7.88
CA ILE A 54 -10.17 -2.01 -8.41
C ILE A 54 -9.28 -2.51 -7.28
N TRP A 55 -9.09 -1.72 -6.23
CA TRP A 55 -8.29 -2.13 -5.08
C TRP A 55 -8.83 -3.42 -4.45
N GLU A 56 -10.14 -3.49 -4.24
CA GLU A 56 -10.78 -4.73 -3.77
C GLU A 56 -10.61 -5.87 -4.77
N ALA A 57 -10.77 -5.63 -6.08
CA ALA A 57 -10.60 -6.67 -7.09
C ALA A 57 -9.18 -7.25 -7.08
N LEU A 58 -8.15 -6.41 -6.93
CA LEU A 58 -6.76 -6.83 -6.88
C LEU A 58 -6.42 -7.55 -5.57
N ILE A 59 -6.99 -7.11 -4.43
CA ILE A 59 -6.84 -7.79 -3.13
C ILE A 59 -7.51 -9.17 -3.18
N ASN A 60 -8.75 -9.25 -3.66
CA ASN A 60 -9.51 -10.50 -3.73
C ASN A 60 -8.86 -11.52 -4.68
N ARG A 61 -8.09 -11.05 -5.67
CA ARG A 61 -7.30 -11.90 -6.58
C ARG A 61 -5.90 -12.21 -6.06
N GLY A 62 -5.55 -11.73 -4.87
CA GLY A 62 -4.23 -11.94 -4.25
C GLY A 62 -3.08 -11.24 -4.97
N LYS A 63 -3.36 -10.26 -5.84
CA LYS A 63 -2.34 -9.48 -6.55
C LYS A 63 -1.69 -8.45 -5.64
N ILE A 64 -2.44 -7.96 -4.65
CA ILE A 64 -1.99 -7.04 -3.62
C ILE A 64 -2.35 -7.65 -2.27
N THR A 65 -1.37 -7.76 -1.39
CA THR A 65 -1.56 -8.17 0.00
C THR A 65 -0.79 -7.23 0.92
N PRO A 66 -1.07 -7.20 2.23
CA PRO A 66 -0.34 -6.32 3.14
C PRO A 66 1.16 -6.60 3.20
N ASP A 67 1.57 -7.85 2.94
CA ASP A 67 2.97 -8.26 2.91
C ASP A 67 3.59 -8.14 1.51
N ASN A 68 2.77 -8.03 0.44
CA ASN A 68 3.23 -7.92 -0.94
C ASN A 68 2.47 -6.84 -1.74
N VAL A 69 3.16 -5.73 -1.98
CA VAL A 69 2.69 -4.61 -2.82
C VAL A 69 3.51 -4.45 -4.11
N ASP A 70 4.36 -5.42 -4.44
CA ASP A 70 5.30 -5.33 -5.56
C ASP A 70 4.61 -5.23 -6.91
N TYR A 71 3.46 -5.91 -7.04
CA TYR A 71 2.62 -5.81 -8.22
C TYR A 71 2.23 -4.35 -8.49
N LEU A 72 1.74 -3.65 -7.46
CA LEU A 72 1.30 -2.26 -7.59
C LEU A 72 2.48 -1.30 -7.81
N ILE A 73 3.64 -1.59 -7.21
CA ILE A 73 4.89 -0.86 -7.46
C ILE A 73 5.24 -0.89 -8.95
N ARG A 74 5.25 -2.08 -9.58
CA ARG A 74 5.57 -2.22 -11.01
C ARG A 74 4.60 -1.44 -11.89
N ARG A 75 3.29 -1.52 -11.60
CA ARG A 75 2.28 -0.76 -12.35
C ARG A 75 2.45 0.76 -12.21
N PHE A 76 2.85 1.25 -11.04
CA PHE A 76 3.14 2.68 -10.87
C PHE A 76 4.47 3.12 -11.48
N GLU A 77 5.46 2.24 -11.58
CA GLU A 77 6.69 2.48 -12.34
C GLU A 77 6.39 2.59 -13.85
N GLU A 78 5.49 1.75 -14.38
CA GLU A 78 5.04 1.77 -15.78
C GLU A 78 4.34 3.10 -16.17
N ILE A 79 3.51 3.67 -15.28
CA ILE A 79 2.89 5.00 -15.50
C ILE A 79 3.76 6.18 -15.00
N ARG A 80 5.02 5.92 -14.63
CA ARG A 80 6.00 6.92 -14.14
C ARG A 80 5.56 7.72 -12.90
N ARG A 81 4.67 7.18 -12.07
CA ARG A 81 4.24 7.77 -10.79
C ARG A 81 5.19 7.39 -9.65
N LEU A 82 6.43 7.87 -9.73
CA LEU A 82 7.50 7.56 -8.79
C LEU A 82 7.22 8.02 -7.35
N ASP A 83 6.37 9.03 -7.19
CA ASP A 83 5.89 9.52 -5.90
C ASP A 83 5.03 8.48 -5.16
N LEU A 84 4.21 7.72 -5.89
CA LEU A 84 3.39 6.64 -5.34
C LEU A 84 4.23 5.38 -5.09
N VAL A 85 5.19 5.11 -5.97
CA VAL A 85 6.18 4.02 -5.80
C VAL A 85 6.95 4.19 -4.50
N ARG A 86 7.42 5.41 -4.19
CA ARG A 86 8.12 5.70 -2.93
C ARG A 86 7.23 5.44 -1.72
N GLN A 87 5.96 5.84 -1.76
CA GLN A 87 5.00 5.59 -0.67
C GLN A 87 4.77 4.10 -0.43
N LEU A 88 4.64 3.30 -1.50
CA LEU A 88 4.49 1.84 -1.37
C LEU A 88 5.76 1.15 -0.85
N LYS A 89 6.95 1.59 -1.30
CA LYS A 89 8.23 1.08 -0.80
C LYS A 89 8.42 1.41 0.69
N GLN A 90 8.01 2.61 1.12
CA GLN A 90 7.99 2.98 2.53
C GLN A 90 7.04 2.10 3.34
N TYR A 91 5.82 1.85 2.86
CA TYR A 91 4.87 0.94 3.51
C TYR A 91 5.45 -0.48 3.65
N SER A 92 6.03 -1.04 2.58
CA SER A 92 6.66 -2.38 2.62
C SER A 92 7.86 -2.45 3.56
N SER A 93 8.62 -1.35 3.69
CA SER A 93 9.75 -1.29 4.61
C SER A 93 9.28 -1.16 6.07
N ALA A 94 8.24 -0.36 6.31
CA ALA A 94 7.63 -0.18 7.62
C ALA A 94 7.00 -1.48 8.14
N SER A 95 6.28 -2.21 7.28
CA SER A 95 5.68 -3.50 7.65
C SER A 95 6.71 -4.58 7.98
N LYS A 96 7.89 -4.54 7.35
CA LYS A 96 9.03 -5.41 7.67
C LYS A 96 9.71 -5.01 8.99
N SER A 97 9.80 -3.71 9.28
CA SER A 97 10.41 -3.22 10.52
C SER A 97 9.56 -3.45 11.78
N GLU A 98 8.23 -3.53 11.66
CA GLU A 98 7.33 -3.86 12.77
C GLU A 98 7.52 -5.31 13.29
N ILE A 99 8.18 -6.19 12.51
CA ILE A 99 8.52 -7.57 12.91
C ILE A 99 9.84 -7.64 13.69
N SER A 100 10.64 -6.57 13.68
CA SER A 100 11.95 -6.52 14.36
C SER A 100 11.90 -5.95 15.78
N VAL A 101 10.71 -5.77 16.38
CA VAL A 101 10.58 -5.17 17.72
C VAL A 101 9.80 -6.08 18.67
N GLU A 102 10.34 -7.26 18.94
CA GLU A 102 10.21 -8.01 20.21
C GLU A 102 11.43 -8.95 20.28
N LYS A 103 12.26 -9.08 21.34
CA LYS A 103 12.12 -8.72 22.77
C LYS A 103 13.50 -8.95 23.49
N PRO A 104 13.61 -8.86 24.83
CA PRO A 104 14.53 -7.99 25.56
C PRO A 104 15.74 -8.70 26.23
N SER A 105 16.78 -7.95 26.60
CA SER A 105 17.78 -8.33 27.62
C SER A 105 18.43 -7.05 28.12
N SER A 106 18.02 -6.44 29.23
CA SER A 106 18.33 -6.81 30.62
C SER A 106 19.81 -7.13 30.84
N SER A 107 20.55 -6.12 31.30
CA SER A 107 21.68 -6.20 32.26
C SER A 107 21.90 -4.75 32.72
N SER A 108 21.32 -4.34 33.85
CA SER A 108 21.93 -4.35 35.18
C SER A 108 23.18 -3.46 35.28
N ASP A 109 23.23 -2.68 36.38
CA ASP A 109 24.33 -1.84 36.87
C ASP A 109 24.27 -0.37 36.39
N LEU A 110 24.26 0.67 37.24
CA LEU A 110 24.67 0.79 38.63
C LEU A 110 23.77 1.76 39.41
N PHE A 111 23.31 1.27 40.55
CA PHE A 111 23.25 1.92 41.87
C PHE A 111 23.28 3.46 41.94
N THR A 112 22.13 3.96 42.38
CA THR A 112 21.93 5.07 43.31
C THR A 112 22.97 5.14 44.44
N ARG A 113 23.54 6.33 44.68
CA ARG A 113 23.88 6.95 45.99
C ARG A 113 24.65 8.26 45.72
N ILE A 114 24.02 9.42 45.80
CA ILE A 114 23.84 10.29 46.98
C ILE A 114 25.18 10.87 47.49
N ASN A 115 25.26 12.20 47.36
CA ASN A 115 26.24 13.16 47.93
C ASN A 115 26.50 12.96 49.45
N PRO A 116 27.57 13.55 49.99
CA PRO A 116 27.51 14.95 50.44
C PRO A 116 28.46 15.89 49.69
#